data_AF-A0A316BBI2-F1
#
_entry.id   AF-A0A316BBI2-F1
#
_cell.length_a   1.000
_cell.length_b   1.000
_cell.length_c   1.000
_cell.angle_alpha   90.00
_cell.angle_beta   90.00
_cell.angle_gamma   90.00
#
_symmetry.space_group_name_H-M   'P 1'
#
loop_
_entity.id
_entity.type
_entity.pdbx_description
1 polymer ?
#
loop_
_entity_poly.entity_id
_entity_poly.type
_entity_poly.pdbx_seq_one_letter_code
_entity_poly.pdbx_strand_id
1 'polypeptide(L)'
;MENPFVVKPYKSSELFCDRVSETAHVSSLLLSGDNVTLISPRRYGKTGLIYRVFDEIKSKHRKIVTCYVDIYSANNLEDFVKLFSEAVVASAQENSLVKKFFSAMGGVRPLLSFDSITGAPQVSIAYQNENQKVATLKSIFDFLETQKNKVIVAIDEFQQIRAFPNVKMEALLRTYIQPLKNISFVFCGRI
;
A
#
# COMPACT_ATOMS: atom_id res chain seq x y z
N MET A 1 -34.45 3.69 -11.16
CA MET A 1 -33.26 3.75 -12.04
C MET A 1 -32.06 3.88 -11.13
N GLU A 2 -31.17 2.87 -11.09
CA GLU A 2 -29.89 3.05 -10.41
C GLU A 2 -28.99 3.98 -11.22
N ASN A 3 -28.24 4.84 -10.54
CA ASN A 3 -27.34 5.79 -11.17
C ASN A 3 -26.25 5.04 -11.96
N PRO A 4 -26.15 5.20 -13.30
CA PRO A 4 -25.15 4.51 -14.11
C PRO A 4 -23.73 5.07 -13.89
N PHE A 5 -23.59 6.23 -13.26
CA PHE A 5 -22.29 6.86 -12.98
C PHE A 5 -21.69 6.33 -11.69
N VAL A 6 -20.57 5.62 -11.82
CA VAL A 6 -19.78 5.14 -10.69
C VAL A 6 -19.01 6.32 -10.09
N VAL A 7 -19.42 6.77 -8.90
CA VAL A 7 -18.70 7.82 -8.14
C VAL A 7 -17.44 7.28 -7.46
N LYS A 8 -17.31 5.96 -7.35
CA LYS A 8 -16.14 5.29 -6.78
C LYS A 8 -14.95 5.30 -7.76
N PRO A 9 -13.70 5.39 -7.28
CA PRO A 9 -12.51 5.38 -8.15
C PRO A 9 -12.41 4.15 -9.08
N TYR A 10 -12.97 3.01 -8.67
CA TYR A 10 -13.05 1.77 -9.45
C TYR A 10 -14.26 0.94 -9.00
N LYS A 11 -14.91 0.20 -9.92
CA LYS A 11 -16.00 -0.74 -9.60
C LYS A 11 -15.80 -2.11 -10.24
N SER A 12 -15.47 -2.17 -11.52
CA SER A 12 -15.13 -3.41 -12.23
C SER A 12 -14.35 -3.09 -13.51
N SER A 13 -13.72 -4.11 -14.08
CA SER A 13 -12.98 -3.97 -15.35
C SER A 13 -13.89 -3.53 -16.50
N GLU A 14 -15.14 -4.01 -16.51
CA GLU A 14 -16.15 -3.70 -17.53
C GLU A 14 -16.62 -2.24 -17.47
N LEU A 15 -16.53 -1.61 -16.30
CA LEU A 15 -16.94 -0.22 -16.06
C LEU A 15 -15.76 0.75 -16.02
N PHE A 16 -14.53 0.26 -16.26
CA PHE A 16 -13.34 1.09 -16.35
C PHE A 16 -13.05 1.39 -17.82
N CYS A 17 -13.37 2.61 -18.24
CA CYS A 17 -13.21 3.05 -19.62
C CYS A 17 -11.73 3.31 -19.96
N ASP A 18 -11.31 2.86 -21.14
CA ASP A 18 -9.98 3.11 -21.71
C ASP A 18 -8.82 2.52 -20.85
N ARG A 19 -7.56 2.94 -21.08
CA ARG A 19 -6.36 2.57 -20.30
C ARG A 19 -5.98 1.08 -20.36
N VAL A 20 -6.42 0.36 -21.40
CA VAL A 20 -6.11 -1.07 -21.58
C VAL A 20 -4.60 -1.28 -21.74
N SER A 21 -3.96 -0.48 -22.59
CA SER A 21 -2.52 -0.51 -22.81
C SER A 21 -1.73 -0.16 -21.56
N GLU A 22 -2.13 0.89 -20.85
CA GLU A 22 -1.48 1.36 -19.63
C GLU A 22 -1.59 0.33 -18.51
N THR A 23 -2.78 -0.27 -18.34
CA THR A 23 -3.00 -1.35 -17.38
C THR A 23 -2.09 -2.54 -17.68
N ALA A 24 -2.07 -3.01 -18.93
CA ALA A 24 -1.23 -4.14 -19.34
C ALA A 24 0.27 -3.85 -19.16
N HIS A 25 0.70 -2.63 -19.49
CA HIS A 25 2.08 -2.21 -19.33
C HIS A 25 2.52 -2.15 -17.86
N VAL A 26 1.72 -1.50 -17.00
CA VAL A 26 1.99 -1.42 -15.56
C VAL A 26 1.98 -2.82 -14.93
N SER A 27 1.00 -3.67 -15.27
CA SER A 27 0.94 -5.06 -14.83
C SER A 27 2.21 -5.82 -15.23
N SER A 28 2.68 -5.68 -16.47
CA SER A 28 3.90 -6.35 -16.95
C SER A 28 5.14 -5.95 -16.17
N LEU A 29 5.33 -4.65 -15.91
CA LEU A 29 6.46 -4.14 -15.11
C LEU A 29 6.43 -4.71 -13.69
N LEU A 30 5.28 -4.61 -13.03
CA LEU A 30 5.12 -5.10 -11.66
C LEU A 30 5.30 -6.62 -11.55
N LEU A 31 4.85 -7.39 -12.54
CA LEU A 31 5.07 -8.84 -12.58
C LEU A 31 6.54 -9.19 -12.80
N SER A 32 7.28 -8.36 -13.54
CA SER A 32 8.71 -8.54 -13.80
C SER A 32 9.61 -8.18 -12.61
N GLY A 33 9.11 -7.39 -11.65
CA GLY A 33 9.87 -6.97 -10.47
C GLY A 33 10.10 -5.47 -10.39
N ASP A 34 9.77 -4.73 -11.44
CA ASP A 34 10.04 -3.31 -11.52
C ASP A 34 9.12 -2.48 -10.62
N ASN A 35 9.69 -1.39 -10.10
CA ASN A 35 8.91 -0.35 -9.45
C ASN A 35 8.38 0.62 -10.50
N VAL A 36 7.15 1.09 -10.32
CA VAL A 36 6.46 2.00 -11.23
C VAL A 36 6.16 3.30 -10.52
N THR A 37 6.35 4.41 -11.22
CA THR A 37 5.94 5.74 -10.76
C THR A 37 4.80 6.25 -11.64
N LEU A 38 3.63 6.52 -11.04
CA LEU A 38 2.46 7.05 -11.73
C LEU A 38 2.25 8.52 -11.36
N ILE A 39 2.49 9.40 -12.33
CA ILE A 39 2.37 10.85 -12.17
C ILE A 39 1.32 11.38 -13.15
N SER A 40 0.33 12.11 -12.62
CA SER A 40 -0.66 12.83 -13.44
C SER A 40 -1.36 13.92 -12.63
N PRO A 41 -2.17 14.82 -13.24
CA PRO A 41 -2.97 15.79 -12.49
C PRO A 41 -4.06 15.15 -11.61
N ARG A 42 -4.70 15.93 -10.72
CA ARG A 42 -5.83 15.44 -9.88
C ARG A 42 -7.02 15.01 -10.75
N ARG A 43 -7.74 13.97 -10.30
CA ARG A 43 -8.97 13.44 -10.95
C ARG A 43 -8.78 12.80 -12.33
N TYR A 44 -7.54 12.45 -12.70
CA TYR A 44 -7.24 11.69 -13.93
C TYR A 44 -7.34 10.16 -13.77
N GLY A 45 -7.89 9.67 -12.64
CA GLY A 45 -8.18 8.24 -12.46
C GLY A 45 -6.99 7.37 -12.04
N LYS A 46 -5.90 7.93 -11.47
CA LYS A 46 -4.74 7.13 -10.99
C LYS A 46 -5.14 6.02 -10.02
N THR A 47 -5.88 6.38 -8.98
CA THR A 47 -6.38 5.42 -7.98
C THR A 47 -7.22 4.33 -8.65
N GLY A 48 -8.05 4.71 -9.63
CA GLY A 48 -8.82 3.75 -10.43
C GLY A 48 -7.95 2.80 -11.25
N LEU A 49 -6.90 3.31 -11.89
CA LEU A 49 -5.91 2.52 -12.63
C LEU A 49 -5.19 1.52 -11.72
N ILE A 50 -4.80 1.92 -10.51
CA ILE A 50 -4.17 1.01 -9.53
C ILE A 50 -5.11 -0.14 -9.20
N TYR A 51 -6.37 0.15 -8.87
CA TYR A 51 -7.35 -0.90 -8.58
C TYR A 51 -7.60 -1.80 -9.79
N ARG A 52 -7.65 -1.24 -11.00
CA ARG A 52 -7.78 -2.00 -12.26
C ARG A 52 -6.59 -2.94 -12.49
N VAL A 53 -5.37 -2.49 -12.23
CA VAL A 53 -4.13 -3.30 -12.30
C VAL A 53 -4.18 -4.40 -11.25
N PHE A 54 -4.54 -4.08 -10.01
CA PHE A 54 -4.64 -5.07 -8.93
C PHE A 54 -5.68 -6.15 -9.24
N ASP A 55 -6.83 -5.75 -9.79
CA ASP A 55 -7.88 -6.67 -10.24
C ASP A 55 -7.38 -7.58 -11.37
N GLU A 56 -6.69 -7.02 -12.37
CA GLU A 56 -6.08 -7.82 -13.44
C GLU A 56 -5.10 -8.86 -12.89
N ILE A 57 -4.19 -8.43 -12.03
CA ILE A 57 -3.16 -9.29 -11.45
C ILE A 57 -3.81 -10.38 -10.60
N LYS A 58 -4.81 -10.06 -9.77
CA LYS A 58 -5.52 -11.07 -8.96
C LYS A 58 -6.26 -12.08 -9.83
N SER A 59 -6.85 -11.65 -10.94
CA SER A 59 -7.58 -12.53 -11.86
C SER A 59 -6.66 -13.57 -12.52
N LYS A 60 -5.43 -13.18 -12.88
CA LYS A 60 -4.44 -14.04 -13.56
C LYS A 60 -3.49 -14.76 -12.59
N HIS A 61 -3.23 -14.18 -11.42
CA HIS A 61 -2.22 -14.62 -10.46
C HIS A 61 -2.74 -14.54 -9.01
N ARG A 62 -3.68 -15.41 -8.65
CA ARG A 62 -4.38 -15.42 -7.33
C ARG A 62 -3.48 -15.44 -6.08
N LYS A 63 -2.23 -15.90 -6.23
CA LYS A 63 -1.26 -15.99 -5.12
C LYS A 63 -0.57 -14.65 -4.82
N ILE A 64 -0.53 -13.72 -5.78
CA ILE A 64 0.12 -12.42 -5.60
C ILE A 64 -0.70 -11.58 -4.62
N VAL A 65 -0.03 -11.04 -3.61
CA VAL A 65 -0.64 -10.14 -2.64
C VAL A 65 -0.56 -8.72 -3.19
N THR A 66 -1.68 -8.01 -3.18
CA THR A 66 -1.72 -6.59 -3.54
C THR A 66 -2.13 -5.76 -2.34
N CYS A 67 -1.33 -4.76 -1.98
CA CYS A 67 -1.56 -3.86 -0.86
C CYS A 67 -1.70 -2.43 -1.41
N TYR A 68 -2.81 -1.76 -1.11
CA TYR A 68 -3.02 -0.36 -1.44
C TYR A 68 -2.99 0.46 -0.15
N VAL A 69 -2.17 1.51 -0.13
CA VAL A 69 -2.14 2.48 0.97
C VAL A 69 -2.26 3.89 0.38
N ASP A 70 -3.21 4.66 0.90
CA ASP A 70 -3.33 6.11 0.66
C ASP A 70 -2.74 6.82 1.87
N ILE A 71 -1.69 7.62 1.66
CA ILE A 71 -1.01 8.32 2.74
C ILE A 71 -1.39 9.81 2.82
N TYR A 72 -2.44 10.25 2.12
CA TYR A 72 -2.81 11.67 2.06
C TYR A 72 -3.02 12.31 3.44
N SER A 73 -3.60 11.56 4.39
CA SER A 73 -3.88 12.05 5.74
C SER A 73 -2.68 11.96 6.69
N ALA A 74 -1.55 11.37 6.27
CA ALA A 74 -0.38 11.26 7.11
C ALA A 74 0.35 12.60 7.24
N ASN A 75 0.74 12.97 8.46
CA ASN A 75 1.47 14.20 8.75
C ASN A 75 2.88 13.94 9.29
N ASN A 76 3.19 12.70 9.65
CA ASN A 76 4.46 12.31 10.23
C ASN A 76 4.72 10.80 10.01
N LEU A 77 5.87 10.32 10.49
CA LEU A 77 6.27 8.90 10.40
C LEU A 77 5.28 7.96 11.09
N GLU A 78 4.71 8.36 12.22
CA GLU A 78 3.78 7.52 12.98
C GLU A 78 2.47 7.30 12.22
N ASP A 79 1.91 8.35 11.63
CA ASP A 79 0.73 8.25 10.76
C ASP A 79 0.99 7.34 9.56
N PHE A 80 2.17 7.48 8.93
CA PHE A 80 2.56 6.63 7.80
C PHE A 80 2.64 5.15 8.22
N VAL A 81 3.32 4.85 9.34
CA VAL A 81 3.44 3.48 9.85
C VAL A 81 2.07 2.90 10.20
N LYS A 82 1.18 3.70 10.78
CA LYS A 82 -0.21 3.31 11.05
C LYS A 82 -0.96 2.95 9.76
N LEU A 83 -1.05 3.87 8.81
CA LEU A 83 -1.78 3.66 7.56
C LEU A 83 -1.22 2.48 6.77
N PHE A 84 0.11 2.33 6.74
CA PHE A 84 0.72 1.21 6.06
C PHE A 84 0.44 -0.12 6.77
N SER A 85 0.44 -0.13 8.11
CA SER A 85 0.06 -1.32 8.88
C SER A 85 -1.40 -1.73 8.64
N GLU A 86 -2.31 -0.76 8.62
CA GLU A 86 -3.73 -0.99 8.31
C GLU A 86 -3.92 -1.56 6.90
N ALA A 87 -3.20 -1.02 5.91
CA ALA A 87 -3.19 -1.53 4.55
C ALA A 87 -2.65 -2.97 4.44
N VAL A 88 -1.57 -3.29 5.16
CA VAL A 88 -1.02 -4.65 5.19
C VAL A 88 -2.02 -5.62 5.83
N VAL A 89 -2.65 -5.25 6.95
CA VAL A 89 -3.70 -6.05 7.58
C VAL A 89 -4.90 -6.24 6.65
N ALA A 90 -5.36 -5.19 5.96
CA ALA A 90 -6.44 -5.27 5.00
C ALA A 90 -6.12 -6.15 3.78
N SER A 91 -4.84 -6.24 3.41
CA SER A 91 -4.37 -7.09 2.29
C SER A 91 -4.22 -8.56 2.66
N ALA A 92 -4.21 -8.89 3.96
CA ALA A 92 -4.01 -10.25 4.44
C ALA A 92 -5.22 -11.14 4.09
N GLN A 93 -4.96 -12.24 3.39
CA GLN A 93 -6.01 -13.20 3.00
C GLN A 93 -6.45 -14.12 4.15
N GLU A 94 -5.66 -14.19 5.22
CA GLU A 94 -5.90 -15.07 6.36
C GLU A 94 -5.55 -14.37 7.69
N ASN A 95 -6.32 -14.66 8.74
CA ASN A 95 -6.05 -14.21 10.10
C ASN A 95 -4.68 -14.68 10.63
N SER A 96 -4.16 -15.78 10.09
CA SER A 96 -2.82 -16.31 10.42
C SER A 96 -1.71 -15.33 10.05
N LEU A 97 -1.85 -14.63 8.91
CA LEU A 97 -0.90 -13.65 8.41
C LEU A 97 -0.93 -12.38 9.26
N VAL A 98 -2.11 -11.93 9.69
CA VAL A 98 -2.26 -10.77 10.59
C VAL A 98 -1.54 -11.03 11.92
N LYS A 99 -1.69 -12.22 12.50
CA LYS A 99 -0.98 -12.60 13.73
C LYS A 99 0.55 -12.62 13.54
N LYS A 100 1.02 -13.18 12.42
CA LYS A 100 2.45 -13.18 12.07
C LYS A 100 2.99 -11.78 11.87
N PHE A 101 2.22 -10.90 11.22
CA PHE A 101 2.58 -9.51 10.99
C PHE A 101 2.82 -8.76 12.30
N PHE A 102 1.89 -8.81 13.24
CA PHE A 102 2.08 -8.17 14.54
C PHE A 102 3.19 -8.82 15.37
N SER A 103 3.41 -10.13 15.22
CA SER A 103 4.53 -10.81 15.86
C SER A 103 5.89 -10.36 15.30
N ALA A 104 5.94 -9.96 14.02
CA ALA A 104 7.15 -9.45 13.36
C ALA A 104 7.53 -8.02 13.77
N MET A 105 6.59 -7.25 14.32
CA MET A 105 6.82 -5.88 14.83
C MET A 105 7.55 -5.85 16.19
N GLY A 106 8.44 -6.84 16.44
CA GLY A 106 9.15 -7.00 17.70
C GLY A 106 9.73 -5.69 18.23
N GLY A 107 9.36 -5.34 19.46
CA GLY A 107 9.73 -4.07 20.10
C GLY A 107 8.54 -3.13 20.33
N VAL A 108 7.40 -3.36 19.66
CA VAL A 108 6.12 -2.71 19.96
C VAL A 108 5.00 -3.72 20.13
N ARG A 109 3.87 -3.30 20.71
CA ARG A 109 2.65 -4.12 20.82
C ARG A 109 1.49 -3.43 20.12
N PRO A 110 1.26 -3.75 18.83
CA PRO A 110 0.13 -3.20 18.09
C PRO A 110 -1.21 -3.70 18.67
N LEU A 111 -2.20 -2.83 18.68
CA LEU A 111 -3.60 -3.15 18.92
C LEU A 111 -4.37 -3.07 17.60
N LEU A 112 -5.12 -4.11 17.29
CA LEU A 112 -6.03 -4.14 16.15
C LEU A 112 -7.47 -3.96 16.62
N SER A 113 -8.12 -2.95 16.07
CA SER A 113 -9.57 -2.74 16.15
C SER A 113 -10.16 -2.69 14.74
N PHE A 114 -11.48 -2.58 14.65
CA PHE A 114 -12.18 -2.43 13.37
C PHE A 114 -13.14 -1.26 13.47
N ASP A 115 -13.19 -0.44 12.42
CA ASP A 115 -14.14 0.64 12.30
C ASP A 115 -15.57 0.10 12.26
N SER A 116 -16.45 0.64 13.09
CA SER A 116 -17.80 0.12 13.28
C SER A 116 -18.74 0.35 12.08
N ILE A 117 -18.40 1.30 11.20
CA ILE A 117 -19.22 1.67 10.03
C ILE A 117 -18.72 0.94 8.79
N THR A 118 -17.41 0.99 8.55
CA THR A 118 -16.77 0.51 7.32
C THR A 118 -16.22 -0.91 7.44
N GLY A 119 -16.01 -1.41 8.66
CA GLY A 119 -15.33 -2.68 8.92
C GLY A 119 -13.83 -2.66 8.60
N ALA A 120 -13.26 -1.49 8.30
CA ALA A 120 -11.84 -1.36 7.99
C ALA A 120 -10.97 -1.62 9.24
N PRO A 121 -9.82 -2.30 9.09
CA PRO A 121 -8.90 -2.50 10.21
C PRO A 121 -8.31 -1.16 10.64
N GLN A 122 -8.18 -0.99 11.95
CA GLN A 122 -7.52 0.14 12.58
C GLN A 122 -6.38 -0.37 13.45
N VAL A 123 -5.18 0.17 13.26
CA VAL A 123 -3.98 -0.24 13.99
C VAL A 123 -3.54 0.89 14.90
N SER A 124 -3.38 0.59 16.19
CA SER A 124 -2.84 1.53 17.17
C SER A 124 -1.53 0.97 17.71
N ILE A 125 -0.48 1.80 17.75
CA ILE A 125 0.84 1.40 18.23
C ILE A 125 1.32 2.45 19.20
N ALA A 126 1.68 2.04 20.41
CA ALA A 126 2.29 2.92 21.39
C ALA A 126 3.82 2.91 21.22
N TYR A 127 4.39 4.09 20.96
CA TYR A 127 5.84 4.27 20.81
C TYR A 127 6.43 4.96 22.03
N GLN A 128 7.60 4.50 22.45
CA GLN A 128 8.38 5.12 23.53
C GLN A 128 9.38 6.17 23.00
N ASN A 129 9.81 6.05 21.74
CA ASN A 129 10.75 6.97 21.10
C ASN A 129 10.69 6.85 19.57
N GLU A 130 11.35 7.78 18.86
CA GLU A 130 11.42 7.81 17.39
C GLU A 130 12.13 6.59 16.80
N ASN A 131 13.13 6.02 17.48
CA ASN A 131 13.82 4.83 17.00
C ASN A 131 12.88 3.63 16.87
N GLN A 132 11.90 3.50 17.77
CA GLN A 132 10.88 2.45 17.66
C GLN A 132 9.97 2.64 16.44
N LYS A 133 9.64 3.88 16.07
CA LYS A 133 8.84 4.16 14.85
C LYS A 133 9.61 3.74 13.60
N VAL A 134 10.88 4.13 13.52
CA VAL A 134 11.79 3.78 12.42
C VAL A 134 12.01 2.27 12.31
N ALA A 135 12.18 1.59 13.45
CA ALA A 135 12.31 0.13 13.50
C ALA A 135 11.01 -0.58 13.10
N THR A 136 9.86 -0.09 13.55
CA THR A 136 8.55 -0.66 13.20
C THR A 136 8.28 -0.54 11.70
N LEU A 137 8.62 0.60 11.10
CA LEU A 137 8.56 0.74 9.64
C LEU A 137 9.41 -0.32 8.92
N LYS A 138 10.64 -0.56 9.42
CA LYS A 138 11.51 -1.60 8.87
C LYS A 138 10.87 -2.99 9.01
N SER A 139 10.30 -3.31 10.17
CA SER A 139 9.60 -4.58 10.40
C SER A 139 8.45 -4.82 9.43
N ILE A 140 7.74 -3.77 8.99
CA ILE A 140 6.70 -3.90 7.96
C ILE A 140 7.30 -4.39 6.64
N PHE A 141 8.37 -3.73 6.16
CA PHE A 141 9.05 -4.14 4.93
C PHE A 141 9.66 -5.53 5.04
N ASP A 142 10.33 -5.84 6.15
CA ASP A 142 10.92 -7.16 6.40
C ASP A 142 9.83 -8.25 6.38
N PHE A 143 8.68 -8.00 7.02
CA PHE A 143 7.56 -8.93 6.99
C PHE A 143 7.05 -9.16 5.57
N LEU A 144 6.84 -8.10 4.78
CA LEU A 144 6.37 -8.23 3.40
C LEU A 144 7.38 -8.99 2.52
N GLU A 145 8.69 -8.80 2.74
CA GLU A 145 9.74 -9.49 1.99
C GLU A 145 9.76 -11.00 2.29
N THR A 146 9.48 -11.39 3.54
CA THR A 146 9.43 -12.81 3.95
C THR A 146 8.21 -13.57 3.43
N GLN A 147 7.27 -12.91 2.74
CA GLN A 147 6.11 -13.59 2.18
C GLN A 147 6.51 -14.57 1.09
N LYS A 148 5.88 -15.75 1.07
CA LYS A 148 6.16 -16.78 0.06
C LYS A 148 5.78 -16.34 -1.35
N ASN A 149 4.74 -15.53 -1.47
CA ASN A 149 4.26 -15.04 -2.75
C ASN A 149 4.72 -13.60 -2.96
N LYS A 150 4.85 -13.20 -4.23
CA LYS A 150 5.14 -11.83 -4.61
C LYS A 150 4.15 -10.86 -3.99
N VAL A 151 4.65 -9.72 -3.52
CA VAL A 151 3.84 -8.63 -2.97
C VAL A 151 3.93 -7.43 -3.90
N ILE A 152 2.80 -6.80 -4.19
CA ILE A 152 2.73 -5.53 -4.91
C ILE A 152 2.14 -4.49 -3.97
N VAL A 153 2.87 -3.40 -3.75
CA VAL A 153 2.45 -2.33 -2.85
C VAL A 153 2.25 -1.04 -3.64
N ALA A 154 1.05 -0.49 -3.64
CA ALA A 154 0.78 0.84 -4.15
C ALA A 154 0.70 1.84 -3.01
N ILE A 155 1.52 2.89 -3.07
CA ILE A 155 1.51 4.02 -2.15
C ILE A 155 0.98 5.24 -2.91
N ASP A 156 -0.26 5.63 -2.64
CA ASP A 156 -0.91 6.80 -3.25
C ASP A 156 -0.61 8.08 -2.48
N GLU A 157 -0.60 9.20 -3.19
CA GLU A 157 -0.22 10.52 -2.67
C GLU A 157 1.20 10.55 -2.07
N PHE A 158 2.14 9.84 -2.71
CA PHE A 158 3.50 9.59 -2.23
C PHE A 158 4.30 10.87 -1.94
N GLN A 159 4.01 11.98 -2.64
CA GLN A 159 4.67 13.26 -2.36
C GLN A 159 4.43 13.78 -0.93
N GLN A 160 3.43 13.24 -0.21
CA GLN A 160 3.12 13.61 1.17
C GLN A 160 4.28 13.34 2.13
N ILE A 161 5.13 12.34 1.85
CA ILE A 161 6.29 12.01 2.71
C ILE A 161 7.28 13.17 2.88
N ARG A 162 7.29 14.13 1.92
CA ARG A 162 8.19 15.28 1.93
C ARG A 162 7.83 16.30 3.02
N ALA A 163 6.59 16.28 3.50
CA ALA A 163 6.09 17.18 4.52
C ALA A 163 6.35 16.67 5.95
N PHE A 164 6.83 15.44 6.12
CA PHE A 164 6.99 14.86 7.46
C PHE A 164 8.11 15.54 8.24
N PRO A 165 7.83 16.06 9.44
CA PRO A 165 8.84 16.69 10.27
C PRO A 165 9.78 15.64 10.87
N ASN A 166 11.01 16.06 11.19
CA ASN A 166 11.97 15.31 12.00
C ASN A 166 12.41 13.93 11.43
N VAL A 167 12.13 13.64 10.16
CA VAL A 167 12.59 12.41 9.49
C VAL A 167 12.93 12.70 8.03
N LYS A 168 14.05 12.15 7.53
CA LYS A 168 14.40 12.18 6.10
C LYS A 168 13.71 11.02 5.39
N MET A 169 12.39 11.11 5.22
CA MET A 169 11.57 9.97 4.82
C MET A 169 12.00 9.35 3.47
N GLU A 170 12.37 10.17 2.48
CA GLU A 170 12.86 9.68 1.18
C GLU A 170 14.12 8.80 1.33
N ALA A 171 15.10 9.26 2.11
CA ALA A 171 16.34 8.53 2.35
C ALA A 171 16.09 7.22 3.12
N LEU A 172 15.16 7.26 4.08
CA LEU A 172 14.77 6.10 4.87
C LEU A 172 14.09 5.03 4.00
N LEU A 173 13.07 5.43 3.24
CA LEU A 173 12.37 4.54 2.31
C LEU A 173 13.30 3.96 1.27
N ARG A 174 14.19 4.78 0.66
CA ARG A 174 15.18 4.27 -0.29
C ARG A 174 16.05 3.17 0.32
N THR A 175 16.53 3.38 1.54
CA THR A 175 17.35 2.40 2.26
C THR A 175 16.61 1.09 2.50
N TYR A 176 15.31 1.14 2.81
CA TYR A 176 14.50 -0.05 3.08
C TYR A 176 14.01 -0.74 1.82
N ILE A 177 13.71 0.00 0.76
CA ILE A 177 13.12 -0.53 -0.48
C ILE A 177 14.18 -1.12 -1.42
N GLN A 178 15.36 -0.49 -1.53
CA GLN A 178 16.41 -0.92 -2.46
C GLN A 178 16.84 -2.40 -2.33
N PRO A 179 16.97 -3.01 -1.14
CA PRO A 179 17.38 -4.40 -1.02
C PRO A 179 16.24 -5.43 -1.21
N LEU A 180 14.98 -5.00 -1.26
CA LEU A 180 13.82 -5.88 -1.35
C LEU A 180 13.76 -6.54 -2.73
N LYS A 181 13.45 -7.84 -2.78
CA LYS A 181 13.44 -8.64 -4.03
C LYS A 181 12.06 -9.22 -4.32
N ASN A 182 11.24 -9.42 -3.29
CA ASN A 182 9.92 -10.02 -3.43
C ASN A 182 8.79 -9.00 -3.55
N ILE A 183 9.11 -7.70 -3.49
CA ILE A 183 8.14 -6.61 -3.46
C ILE A 183 8.36 -5.68 -4.66
N SER A 184 7.29 -5.38 -5.38
CA SER A 184 7.26 -4.32 -6.40
C SER A 184 6.35 -3.19 -5.96
N PHE A 185 6.77 -1.96 -6.19
CA PHE A 185 6.07 -0.76 -5.72
C PHE A 185 5.42 0.02 -6.86
N VAL A 186 4.25 0.59 -6.58
CA VAL A 186 3.65 1.66 -7.38
C VAL A 186 3.66 2.92 -6.54
N PHE A 187 4.48 3.91 -6.89
CA PHE A 187 4.47 5.23 -6.26
C PHE A 187 3.57 6.16 -7.05
N CYS A 188 2.47 6.61 -6.46
CA CYS A 188 1.54 7.49 -7.15
C CYS A 188 1.62 8.89 -6.58
N GLY A 189 1.57 9.88 -7.46
CA GLY A 189 1.62 11.27 -7.05
C GLY A 189 1.09 12.22 -8.11
N ARG A 190 1.16 13.49 -7.75
CA ARG A 190 0.77 14.59 -8.63
C ARG A 190 2.04 15.29 -9.14
N ILE A 191 1.92 15.89 -10.32
CA ILE A 191 2.92 16.84 -10.84
C ILE A 191 2.92 18.07 -9.91
#